data_AF-A0AA41VXT7-F1
#
_entry.id   AF-A0AA41VXT7-F1
#
_cell.length_a   1.000
_cell.length_b   1.000
_cell.length_c   1.000
_cell.angle_alpha   90.00
_cell.angle_beta   90.00
_cell.angle_gamma   90.00
#
_symmetry.space_group_name_H-M   'P 1'
#
loop_
_entity.id
_entity.type
_entity.pdbx_description
1 polymer ?
#
loop_
_entity_poly.entity_id
_entity_poly.type
_entity_poly.pdbx_seq_one_letter_code
_entity_poly.pdbx_strand_id
1 'polypeptide(L)' 'GLRDMSGRALIGVKRIGELDPKPFHEAWKKKYGSDSVQAALMCTAWEETLRDPDWHPYKIIEVGNSHQ' A
#
# COMPACT_ATOMS: atom_id res chain seq x y z
N GLY A 1 -3.02 -22.17 -12.77
CA GLY A 1 -3.82 -21.50 -13.81
C GLY A 1 -5.24 -21.37 -13.30
N LEU A 2 -5.80 -20.17 -13.29
CA LEU A 2 -7.17 -19.92 -12.82
C LEU A 2 -8.11 -19.96 -14.02
N ARG A 3 -8.83 -21.07 -14.15
CA ARG A 3 -9.74 -21.34 -15.26
C ARG A 3 -11.12 -20.76 -14.94
N ASP A 4 -11.55 -19.88 -15.83
CA ASP A 4 -12.93 -19.68 -16.29
C ASP A 4 -14.03 -19.58 -15.21
N MET A 5 -14.32 -18.35 -14.77
CA MET A 5 -15.57 -18.01 -14.08
C MET A 5 -16.25 -16.85 -14.82
N SER A 6 -17.30 -17.20 -15.55
CA SER A 6 -18.08 -16.37 -16.47
C SER A 6 -19.08 -15.42 -15.79
N GLY A 7 -18.64 -14.72 -14.75
CA GLY A 7 -19.30 -13.51 -14.24
C GLY A 7 -18.27 -12.39 -14.29
N ARG A 8 -18.54 -11.28 -14.98
CA ARG A 8 -17.59 -10.16 -15.19
C ARG A 8 -17.31 -9.38 -13.89
N ALA A 9 -16.86 -10.05 -12.84
CA ALA A 9 -16.18 -9.40 -11.73
C ALA A 9 -14.81 -8.96 -12.25
N LEU A 10 -14.53 -7.65 -12.19
CA LEU A 10 -13.20 -7.10 -12.42
C LEU A 10 -12.29 -7.53 -11.27
N ILE A 11 -11.84 -8.78 -11.31
CA ILE A 11 -10.86 -9.31 -10.36
C ILE A 11 -9.49 -8.83 -10.83
N GLY A 12 -9.00 -7.76 -10.21
CA GLY A 12 -7.63 -7.30 -10.38
C GLY A 12 -6.71 -7.94 -9.35
N VAL A 13 -5.58 -8.49 -9.78
CA VAL A 13 -4.51 -8.92 -8.88
C VAL A 13 -3.53 -7.76 -8.72
N LYS A 14 -3.33 -7.28 -7.49
CA LYS A 14 -2.34 -6.25 -7.16
C LYS A 14 -1.20 -6.87 -6.35
N ARG A 15 0.05 -6.70 -6.80
CA ARG A 15 1.21 -6.99 -5.95
C ARG A 15 1.26 -5.96 -4.82
N ILE A 16 1.24 -6.44 -3.59
CA ILE A 16 1.38 -5.63 -2.36
C ILE A 16 2.82 -5.87 -1.87
N GLY A 17 3.52 -4.81 -1.47
CA GLY A 17 4.90 -4.90 -0.95
C GLY A 17 5.97 -4.21 -1.80
N GLU A 18 5.66 -3.80 -3.03
CA GLU A 18 6.57 -3.01 -3.88
C GLU A 18 6.07 -1.57 -3.93
N LEU A 19 6.94 -0.63 -3.55
CA LEU A 19 6.64 0.80 -3.59
C LEU A 19 6.87 1.32 -5.02
N ASP A 20 5.88 1.98 -5.62
CA ASP A 20 6.10 2.71 -6.86
C ASP A 20 6.72 4.09 -6.53
N PRO A 21 7.97 4.37 -6.94
CA PRO A 21 8.69 5.58 -6.55
C PRO A 21 8.06 6.85 -7.15
N LYS A 22 7.37 6.76 -8.30
CA LYS A 22 6.81 7.93 -8.97
C LYS A 22 5.64 8.58 -8.19
N PRO A 23 4.56 7.86 -7.86
CA PRO A 23 3.48 8.42 -7.05
C PRO A 23 3.94 8.78 -5.63
N PHE A 24 4.94 8.07 -5.09
CA PHE A 24 5.51 8.42 -3.78
C PHE A 24 6.22 9.78 -3.83
N HIS A 25 7.12 10.00 -4.79
CA HIS A 25 7.82 11.27 -4.94
C HIS A 25 6.86 12.44 -5.18
N GLU A 26 5.81 12.26 -5.98
CA GLU A 26 4.77 13.30 -6.18
C GLU A 26 4.04 13.64 -4.87
N ALA A 27 3.64 12.62 -4.10
CA ALA A 27 3.00 12.80 -2.80
C ALA A 27 3.93 13.46 -1.78
N TRP A 28 5.20 13.04 -1.73
CA TRP A 28 6.24 13.64 -0.91
C TRP A 28 6.44 15.11 -1.24
N LYS A 29 6.61 15.43 -2.53
CA LYS A 29 6.80 16.80 -3.00
C LYS A 29 5.66 17.72 -2.61
N LYS A 30 4.42 17.22 -2.69
CA LYS A 30 3.22 17.97 -2.27
C LYS A 30 3.19 18.25 -0.76
N LYS A 31 3.71 17.35 0.07
CA LYS A 31 3.63 17.43 1.53
C LYS A 31 4.84 18.11 2.18
N TYR A 32 6.03 17.90 1.62
CA TYR A 32 7.31 18.28 2.23
C TYR A 32 8.18 19.16 1.32
N GLY A 33 7.74 19.47 0.09
CA GLY A 33 8.53 20.24 -0.86
C GLY A 33 9.53 19.38 -1.64
N SER A 34 10.42 20.02 -2.39
CA SER A 34 11.27 19.36 -3.39
C SER A 34 12.60 18.80 -2.87
N ASP A 35 12.69 18.46 -1.58
CA ASP A 35 13.91 17.82 -1.05
C ASP A 35 13.99 16.37 -1.54
N SER A 36 14.75 16.16 -2.61
CA SER A 36 14.88 14.87 -3.29
C SER A 36 15.67 13.84 -2.48
N VAL A 37 16.61 14.28 -1.65
CA VAL A 37 17.43 13.37 -0.83
C VAL A 37 16.58 12.77 0.28
N GLN A 38 15.80 13.61 0.97
CA GLN A 38 14.88 13.14 2.00
C GLN A 38 13.76 12.26 1.42
N ALA A 39 13.27 12.58 0.22
CA ALA A 39 12.29 11.76 -0.48
C ALA A 39 12.83 10.35 -0.75
N ALA A 40 14.05 10.25 -1.27
CA ALA A 40 14.69 8.98 -1.56
C ALA A 40 14.97 8.16 -0.28
N LEU A 41 15.46 8.79 0.78
CA LEU A 41 15.66 8.11 2.07
C LEU A 41 14.35 7.55 2.63
N MET A 42 13.26 8.32 2.51
CA MET A 42 11.96 7.85 2.95
C MET A 42 11.40 6.72 2.05
N CYS A 43 11.60 6.78 0.73
CA CYS A 43 11.25 5.67 -0.17
C CYS A 43 11.88 4.36 0.31
N THR A 44 13.19 4.37 0.57
CA THR A 44 13.92 3.19 1.04
C THR A 44 13.37 2.68 2.38
N ALA A 45 13.12 3.58 3.33
CA ALA A 45 12.55 3.18 4.62
C ALA A 45 11.16 2.53 4.46
N TRP A 46 10.34 3.05 3.55
CA TRP A 46 9.03 2.46 3.26
C TRP A 46 9.14 1.09 2.58
N GLU A 47 10.07 0.92 1.64
CA GLU A 47 10.36 -0.37 1.01
C GLU A 47 10.78 -1.43 2.04
N GLU A 48 11.61 -1.05 3.02
CA GLU A 48 12.00 -1.95 4.11
C GLU A 48 10.79 -2.36 4.97
N THR A 49 9.91 -1.41 5.34
CA THR A 49 8.69 -1.74 6.09
C THR A 49 7.70 -2.58 5.28
N LEU A 50 7.60 -2.36 3.97
CA LEU A 50 6.72 -3.13 3.08
C LEU A 50 7.18 -4.58 2.92
N ARG A 51 8.46 -4.85 3.17
CA ARG A 51 9.05 -6.20 3.12
C ARG A 51 8.78 -7.00 4.39
N ASP A 52 8.48 -6.34 5.50
CA ASP A 52 8.17 -6.99 6.76
C ASP A 52 6.74 -7.60 6.70
N PRO A 53 6.61 -8.93 6.74
CA PRO A 53 5.30 -9.59 6.71
C PRO A 53 4.46 -9.30 7.96
N ASP A 54 5.08 -8.90 9.07
CA ASP A 54 4.40 -8.53 10.31
C ASP A 54 4.00 -7.04 10.31
N TRP A 55 4.28 -6.32 9.23
CA TRP A 55 3.86 -4.93 9.09
C TRP A 55 2.41 -4.80 8.64
N HIS A 56 1.57 -4.28 9.54
CA HIS A 56 0.13 -4.10 9.33
C HIS A 56 -0.22 -2.61 9.35
N PRO A 57 -0.13 -1.88 8.22
CA PRO A 57 -0.39 -0.43 8.15
C PRO A 57 -1.89 -0.08 8.18
N TYR A 58 -2.69 -0.87 8.89
CA TYR A 58 -4.11 -0.70 9.07
C TYR A 58 -4.51 -1.11 10.47
N LYS A 59 -5.60 -0.51 10.97
CA LYS A 59 -6.17 -0.88 12.26
C LYS A 59 -7.37 -1.80 12.02
N ILE A 60 -7.42 -2.91 12.76
CA ILE A 60 -8.60 -3.75 12.81
C ILE A 60 -9.57 -3.09 13.79
N ILE A 61 -10.76 -2.72 13.31
CA ILE A 61 -11.83 -2.20 14.15
C ILE A 61 -12.87 -3.32 14.26
N GLU A 62 -12.98 -3.91 15.44
CA GLU A 62 -14.07 -4.84 15.74
C GLU A 62 -15.34 -4.03 15.98
N VAL A 63 -16.24 -4.04 14.98
CA VAL A 63 -17.60 -3.54 15.18
C VAL A 63 -18.33 -4.63 15.96
N GLY A 64 -18.44 -4.44 17.27
CA GLY A 64 -19.25 -5.31 18.13
C GLY A 64 -20.65 -5.39 17.55
N ASN A 65 -21.10 -6.60 17.22
CA ASN A 65 -22.46 -6.87 16.80
C ASN A 65 -23.37 -6.76 18.04
N SER A 66 -23.54 -5.55 18.57
CA SER A 66 -24.45 -5.23 19.66
C SER A 66 -25.89 -5.17 19.13
N HIS A 67 -26.33 -6.28 18.55
CA HIS A 67 -27.72 -6.58 18.28
C HIS A 67 -28.12 -7.74 19.19
N GLN A 68 -28.53 -7.40 20.41
CA GLN A 68 -29.44 -8.21 21.21
C GLN A 68 -30.43 -7.29 21.92
#